data_AF-A0A845YYB0-F1
#
_entry.id   AF-A0A845YYB0-F1
#
_cell.length_a   1.000
_cell.length_b   1.000
_cell.length_c   1.000
_cell.angle_alpha   90.00
_cell.angle_beta   90.00
_cell.angle_gamma   90.00
#
_symmetry.space_group_name_H-M   'P 1'
#
loop_
_entity.id
_entity.type
_entity.pdbx_description
1 polymer ?
#
loop_
_entity_poly.entity_id
_entity_poly.type
_entity_poly.pdbx_seq_one_letter_code
_entity_poly.pdbx_strand_id
1 'polypeptide(L)'
;MSDYEVRRELIRIKSEGVEILDSLKNVVRFLPLKTEVMNKAAEFWAEARQNHIPTTDNQNIDADMIISAQWNILCQEAPGQGIYVATTNIKHLKIFVGKYAQNWRDIKF
;
A
#
# COMPACT_ATOMS: atom_id res chain seq x y z
N MET A 1 -4.79 -5.03 -0.04
CA MET A 1 -5.00 -4.83 1.41
C MET A 1 -6.01 -3.73 1.70
N SER A 2 -5.99 -2.60 0.99
CA SER A 2 -6.85 -1.45 1.28
C SER A 2 -8.36 -1.73 1.24
N ASP A 3 -8.87 -2.58 0.33
CA ASP A 3 -10.29 -3.00 0.38
C ASP A 3 -10.63 -3.67 1.71
N TYR A 4 -9.80 -4.62 2.15
CA TYR A 4 -10.04 -5.34 3.41
C TYR A 4 -10.07 -4.41 4.62
N GLU A 5 -9.14 -3.47 4.74
CA GLU A 5 -9.06 -2.56 5.89
C GLU A 5 -10.26 -1.62 5.99
N VAL A 6 -10.70 -1.08 4.85
CA VAL A 6 -11.89 -0.21 4.81
C VAL A 6 -13.15 -1.05 5.00
N ARG A 7 -13.27 -2.17 4.29
CA ARG A 7 -14.44 -3.06 4.32
C ARG A 7 -14.70 -3.61 5.72
N ARG A 8 -13.68 -4.11 6.42
CA ARG A 8 -13.86 -4.70 7.76
C ARG A 8 -14.43 -3.67 8.75
N GLU A 9 -14.01 -2.42 8.64
CA GLU A 9 -14.47 -1.36 9.52
C GLU A 9 -15.90 -0.94 9.18
N LEU A 10 -16.22 -0.78 7.90
CA LEU A 10 -17.59 -0.52 7.44
C LEU A 10 -18.56 -1.63 7.88
N ILE A 11 -18.15 -2.90 7.78
CA ILE A 11 -18.94 -4.04 8.27
C ILE A 11 -19.10 -3.96 9.80
N ARG A 12 -18.01 -3.70 10.55
CA ARG A 12 -18.03 -3.61 12.02
C ARG A 12 -19.04 -2.57 12.51
N ILE A 13 -19.10 -1.42 11.84
CA ILE A 13 -20.03 -0.33 12.18
C ILE A 13 -21.40 -0.44 11.49
N LYS A 14 -21.63 -1.50 10.69
CA LYS A 14 -22.86 -1.73 9.91
C LYS A 14 -23.22 -0.55 8.98
N SER A 15 -22.22 0.00 8.31
CA SER A 15 -22.40 1.13 7.39
C SER A 15 -22.85 0.65 6.01
N GLU A 16 -23.79 1.38 5.40
CA GLU A 16 -24.17 1.27 3.97
C GLU A 16 -22.99 1.61 3.03
N GLY A 17 -21.91 2.21 3.56
CA GLY A 17 -20.71 2.50 2.78
C GLY A 17 -20.03 1.28 2.15
N VAL A 18 -20.40 0.05 2.55
CA VAL A 18 -19.94 -1.18 1.87
C VAL A 18 -20.39 -1.21 0.40
N GLU A 19 -21.60 -0.74 0.08
CA GLU A 19 -22.11 -0.70 -1.29
C GLU A 19 -21.37 0.32 -2.15
N ILE A 20 -20.97 1.45 -1.55
CA ILE A 20 -20.12 2.46 -2.18
C ILE A 20 -18.74 1.86 -2.48
N LEU A 21 -18.15 1.13 -1.52
CA LEU A 21 -16.88 0.44 -1.72
C LEU A 21 -16.97 -0.63 -2.81
N ASP A 22 -18.08 -1.35 -2.91
CA ASP A 22 -18.29 -2.32 -4.00
C ASP A 22 -18.43 -1.64 -5.36
N SER A 23 -19.10 -0.50 -5.41
CA SER A 23 -19.23 0.31 -6.63
C SER A 23 -17.89 0.91 -7.08
N LEU A 24 -16.97 1.18 -6.15
CA LEU A 24 -15.65 1.73 -6.45
C LEU A 24 -14.81 0.80 -7.36
N LYS A 25 -15.05 -0.51 -7.33
CA LYS A 25 -14.40 -1.50 -8.21
C LYS A 25 -14.66 -1.25 -9.70
N ASN A 26 -15.71 -0.50 -10.03
CA ASN A 26 -16.03 -0.13 -11.42
C ASN A 26 -15.18 1.05 -11.93
N VAL A 27 -14.55 1.81 -11.04
CA VAL A 27 -13.79 3.04 -11.38
C VAL A 27 -12.29 2.84 -11.16
N VAL A 28 -11.90 2.03 -10.17
CA VAL A 28 -10.50 1.73 -9.86
C VAL A 28 -10.26 0.24 -9.78
N ARG A 29 -9.09 -0.17 -10.25
CA ARG A 29 -8.67 -1.58 -10.19
C ARG A 29 -8.09 -1.88 -8.81
N PHE A 30 -8.67 -2.86 -8.14
CA PHE A 30 -8.06 -3.48 -6.97
C PHE A 30 -7.07 -4.54 -7.42
N LEU A 31 -5.80 -4.37 -7.05
CA LEU A 31 -4.77 -5.33 -7.38
C LEU A 31 -4.81 -6.52 -6.40
N PRO A 32 -4.70 -7.76 -6.89
CA PRO A 32 -4.64 -8.94 -6.03
C PRO A 32 -3.34 -8.95 -5.22
N LEU A 33 -3.42 -9.38 -3.97
CA LEU A 33 -2.24 -9.61 -3.14
C LEU A 33 -1.64 -10.97 -3.50
N LYS A 34 -0.63 -10.97 -4.36
CA LYS A 34 0.05 -12.18 -4.82
C LYS A 34 1.16 -12.60 -3.84
N THR A 35 1.56 -13.87 -3.90
CA THR A 35 2.67 -14.42 -3.08
C THR A 35 3.97 -13.65 -3.27
N GLU A 36 4.30 -13.24 -4.50
CA GLU A 36 5.50 -12.44 -4.80
C GLU A 36 5.54 -11.10 -4.03
N VAL A 37 4.37 -10.46 -3.86
CA VAL A 37 4.24 -9.22 -3.10
C VAL A 37 4.52 -9.46 -1.62
N MET A 38 4.00 -10.56 -1.07
CA MET A 38 4.23 -10.93 0.34
C MET A 38 5.69 -11.28 0.62
N ASN A 39 6.34 -12.02 -0.29
CA ASN A 39 7.77 -12.32 -0.18
C ASN A 39 8.60 -11.02 -0.21
N LYS A 40 8.29 -10.13 -1.16
CA LYS A 40 9.00 -8.85 -1.27
C LYS A 40 8.76 -7.93 -0.06
N ALA A 41 7.57 -7.96 0.51
CA ALA A 41 7.26 -7.23 1.74
C ALA A 41 8.06 -7.74 2.93
N ALA A 42 8.25 -9.06 3.05
CA ALA A 42 9.08 -9.66 4.09
C ALA A 42 10.56 -9.24 3.96
N GLU A 43 11.09 -9.16 2.74
CA GLU A 43 12.43 -8.62 2.48
C GLU A 43 12.56 -7.18 2.98
N PHE A 44 11.62 -6.30 2.59
CA PHE A 44 11.63 -4.90 3.04
C PHE A 44 11.51 -4.76 4.55
N TRP A 45 10.66 -5.57 5.19
CA TRP A 45 10.55 -5.58 6.65
C TRP A 45 11.87 -5.97 7.33
N ALA A 46 12.53 -7.02 6.82
CA ALA A 46 13.81 -7.48 7.36
C ALA A 46 14.91 -6.42 7.17
N GLU A 47 15.00 -5.83 5.99
CA GLU A 47 15.94 -4.75 5.68
C GLU A 47 15.72 -3.54 6.59
N ALA A 48 14.47 -3.11 6.79
CA ALA A 48 14.13 -2.00 7.65
C ALA A 48 14.68 -2.20 9.08
N ARG A 49 14.47 -3.40 9.63
CA ARG A 49 14.89 -3.72 11.00
C ARG A 49 16.39 -3.85 11.15
N GLN A 50 17.06 -4.44 10.17
CA GLN A 50 18.53 -4.49 10.12
C GLN A 50 19.14 -3.09 10.11
N ASN A 51 18.44 -2.12 9.52
CA ASN A 51 18.85 -0.72 9.45
C ASN A 51 18.27 0.16 10.58
N HIS A 52 17.71 -0.45 11.63
CA HIS A 52 17.10 0.26 12.77
C HIS A 52 15.99 1.25 12.39
N ILE A 53 15.32 1.02 11.27
CA ILE A 53 14.17 1.82 10.83
C ILE A 53 12.95 1.35 11.62
N PRO A 54 12.19 2.26 12.26
CA PRO A 54 10.96 1.92 12.94
C PRO A 54 9.97 1.24 11.98
N THR A 55 9.53 0.04 12.35
CA THR A 55 8.47 -0.74 11.66
C THR A 55 7.34 -0.98 12.65
N THR A 56 6.24 -1.58 12.17
CA THR A 56 5.19 -2.06 13.08
C THR A 56 5.72 -3.07 14.11
N ASP A 57 4.98 -3.25 15.20
CA ASP A 57 5.28 -4.23 16.24
C ASP A 57 5.45 -5.64 15.66
N ASN A 58 6.28 -6.48 16.30
CA ASN A 58 6.58 -7.84 15.80
C ASN A 58 5.34 -8.72 15.59
N GLN A 59 4.24 -8.41 16.28
CA GLN A 59 3.00 -9.17 16.26
C GLN A 59 2.04 -8.71 15.15
N ASN A 60 2.35 -7.60 14.48
CA ASN A 60 1.48 -7.00 13.48
C ASN A 60 2.05 -7.19 12.07
N ILE A 61 1.16 -7.35 11.11
CA ILE A 61 1.51 -7.27 9.69
C ILE A 61 1.79 -5.80 9.34
N ASP A 62 2.89 -5.55 8.64
CA ASP A 62 3.26 -4.20 8.21
C ASP A 62 2.63 -3.87 6.85
N ALA A 63 1.55 -3.09 6.88
CA ALA A 63 0.83 -2.67 5.68
C ALA A 63 1.69 -1.80 4.76
N ASP A 64 2.57 -0.97 5.32
CA ASP A 64 3.44 -0.09 4.55
C ASP A 64 4.49 -0.91 3.78
N MET A 65 4.97 -2.02 4.34
CA MET A 65 5.86 -2.94 3.61
C MET A 65 5.15 -3.60 2.43
N ILE A 66 3.89 -4.00 2.60
CA ILE A 66 3.11 -4.65 1.54
C ILE A 66 2.77 -3.65 0.41
N ILE A 67 2.42 -2.41 0.74
CA ILE A 67 2.20 -1.34 -0.25
C ILE A 67 3.51 -1.05 -0.99
N SER A 68 4.62 -0.95 -0.27
CA SER A 68 5.94 -0.67 -0.86
C SER A 68 6.39 -1.80 -1.80
N ALA A 69 6.15 -3.05 -1.41
CA ALA A 69 6.43 -4.24 -2.23
C ALA A 69 5.59 -4.26 -3.51
N GLN A 70 4.29 -3.99 -3.41
CA GLN A 70 3.40 -3.90 -4.56
C GLN A 70 3.85 -2.80 -5.53
N TRP A 71 4.20 -1.63 -5.01
CA TRP A 71 4.74 -0.52 -5.80
C TRP A 71 6.04 -0.91 -6.51
N ASN A 72 6.97 -1.57 -5.81
CA ASN A 72 8.24 -1.99 -6.37
C ASN A 72 8.08 -2.95 -7.55
N ILE A 73 7.18 -3.93 -7.44
CA ILE A 73 6.87 -4.88 -8.51
C ILE A 73 6.24 -4.18 -9.71
N LEU A 74 5.26 -3.30 -9.48
CA LEU A 74 4.61 -2.55 -10.56
C LEU A 74 5.60 -1.69 -11.34
N CYS A 75 6.56 -1.05 -10.67
CA CYS A 75 7.60 -0.25 -11.32
C CYS A 75 8.48 -1.09 -12.25
N GLN A 76 8.69 -2.37 -11.93
CA GLN A 76 9.44 -3.31 -12.77
C GLN A 76 8.62 -3.78 -13.97
N GLU A 77 7.30 -3.96 -13.79
CA GLU A 77 6.37 -4.39 -14.85
C GLU A 77 6.08 -3.28 -15.88
N ALA A 78 6.20 -2.00 -15.50
CA ALA A 78 5.89 -0.84 -16.35
C ALA A 78 7.07 0.15 -16.46
N PRO A 79 8.20 -0.25 -17.08
CA PRO A 79 9.37 0.61 -17.19
C PRO A 79 9.03 1.89 -17.97
N GLY A 80 9.49 3.03 -17.44
CA GLY A 80 9.24 4.36 -18.02
C GLY A 80 7.92 5.01 -17.59
N GLN A 81 7.04 4.32 -16.86
CA GLN A 81 5.84 4.92 -16.28
C GLN A 81 6.11 5.46 -14.87
N GLY A 82 5.53 6.63 -14.56
CA GLY A 82 5.55 7.19 -13.21
C GLY A 82 4.49 6.53 -12.34
N ILE A 83 4.89 5.59 -11.47
CA ILE A 83 3.99 4.95 -10.52
C ILE A 83 4.12 5.62 -9.17
N TYR A 84 3.02 6.19 -8.68
CA TYR A 84 2.96 6.94 -7.43
C TYR A 84 2.13 6.21 -6.38
N VAL A 85 2.53 6.36 -5.11
CA VAL A 85 1.75 5.93 -3.95
C VAL A 85 1.12 7.17 -3.33
N ALA A 86 -0.17 7.36 -3.62
CA ALA A 86 -0.98 8.41 -3.03
C ALA A 86 -1.28 8.08 -1.56
N THR A 87 -0.75 8.87 -0.63
CA THR A 87 -0.86 8.61 0.82
C THR A 87 -0.84 9.88 1.66
N THR A 88 -1.46 9.84 2.83
CA THR A 88 -1.26 10.83 3.89
C THR A 88 -0.10 10.45 4.82
N ASN A 89 0.30 9.17 4.86
CA ASN A 89 1.42 8.68 5.64
C ASN A 89 2.76 8.76 4.87
N ILE A 90 3.06 9.96 4.36
CA ILE A 90 4.22 10.17 3.47
C ILE A 90 5.53 9.80 4.15
N LYS A 91 5.71 10.16 5.43
CA LYS A 91 6.98 9.95 6.14
C LYS A 91 7.39 8.47 6.20
N HIS A 92 6.44 7.59 6.47
CA HIS A 92 6.72 6.16 6.58
C HIS A 92 6.98 5.53 5.20
N LEU A 93 6.09 5.77 4.23
CA LEU A 93 6.21 5.16 2.91
C LEU A 93 7.38 5.71 2.07
N LYS A 94 7.77 6.97 2.29
CA LYS A 94 8.90 7.60 1.60
C LYS A 94 10.24 6.89 1.86
N ILE A 95 10.35 6.11 2.93
CA ILE A 95 11.55 5.32 3.24
C ILE A 95 11.82 4.28 2.14
N PHE A 96 10.77 3.63 1.63
CA PHE A 96 10.89 2.55 0.63
C PHE A 96 10.50 3.00 -0.77
N VAL A 97 9.51 3.90 -0.87
CA VAL A 97 8.95 4.38 -2.14
C VAL A 97 9.61 5.68 -2.60
N GLY A 98 10.44 6.31 -1.76
CA GLY A 98 11.17 7.53 -2.09
C GLY A 98 10.24 8.68 -2.50
N LYS A 99 10.63 9.42 -3.56
CA LYS A 99 9.87 10.58 -4.06
C LYS A 99 8.47 10.26 -4.61
N TYR A 100 8.15 8.97 -4.79
CA TYR A 100 6.87 8.53 -5.36
C TYR A 100 5.76 8.40 -4.31
N ALA A 101 6.08 8.49 -3.02
CA ALA A 101 5.08 8.64 -1.96
C ALA A 101 4.70 10.12 -1.83
N GLN A 102 3.47 10.48 -2.20
CA GLN A 102 3.00 11.86 -2.25
C GLN A 102 1.54 11.99 -1.77
N ASN A 103 1.15 13.19 -1.36
CA ASN A 103 -0.27 13.49 -1.23
C ASN A 103 -0.91 13.43 -2.62
N TRP A 104 -2.12 12.89 -2.73
CA TRP A 104 -2.79 12.76 -4.02
C TRP A 104 -2.98 14.10 -4.74
N ARG A 105 -3.11 15.21 -4.00
CA ARG A 105 -3.25 16.57 -4.58
C ARG A 105 -1.95 17.11 -5.17
N ASP A 106 -0.81 16.54 -4.80
CA ASP A 106 0.50 17.00 -5.25
C ASP A 106 0.98 16.23 -6.50
N ILE A 107 0.32 15.13 -6.85
CA ILE A 107 0.63 14.32 -8.03
C ILE A 107 0.17 15.07 -9.28
N LYS A 108 1.10 15.30 -10.21
CA LYS A 108 0.86 15.96 -11.50
C LYS A 108 1.09 14.98 -12.65
N PHE A 109 0.23 15.04 -13.66
CA PHE A 109 0.24 14.19 -14.86
C PHE A 109 0.66 14.99 -16.10
#